data_AF-A0A7K4CAY4-F1
#
_entry.id   AF-A0A7K4CAY4-F1
#
_cell.length_a   1.000
_cell.length_b   1.000
_cell.length_c   1.000
_cell.angle_alpha   90.00
_cell.angle_beta   90.00
_cell.angle_gamma   90.00
#
_symmetry.space_group_name_H-M   'P 1'
#
loop_
_entity.id
_entity.type
_entity.pdbx_description
1 polymer ?
#
loop_
_entity_poly.entity_id
_entity_poly.type
_entity_poly.pdbx_seq_one_letter_code
_entity_poly.pdbx_strand_id
1 'polypeptide(L)' 'RTEGIIVAPETSHAVKCAIDEALACKKTGEDKTILFNCSGHGNFDMSAYDAFYGGKLVDYEYPDELIREAIGHIPKIQ' A
#
# COMPACT_ATOMS: atom_id res chain seq x y z
N ARG A 1 12.93 -5.11 8.62
CA ARG A 1 13.91 -4.09 8.18
C ARG A 1 15.14 -4.87 7.74
N THR A 2 15.51 -4.84 6.46
CA THR A 2 16.52 -5.77 5.90
C THR A 2 17.33 -5.14 4.78
N GLU A 3 16.69 -4.58 3.74
CA GLU A 3 17.36 -4.17 2.49
C GLU A 3 17.90 -2.73 2.46
N GLY A 4 17.71 -1.95 3.53
CA GLY A 4 18.15 -0.54 3.56
C GLY A 4 17.35 0.42 2.66
N ILE A 5 16.27 -0.03 2.03
CA ILE A 5 15.38 0.79 1.20
C ILE A 5 14.12 1.16 1.99
N ILE A 6 13.79 2.45 2.05
CA ILE A 6 12.51 2.94 2.57
C ILE A 6 11.57 3.13 1.37
N VAL A 7 10.67 2.18 1.17
CA VAL A 7 9.62 2.27 0.14
C VAL A 7 8.52 3.23 0.58
N ALA A 8 7.74 3.76 -0.36
CA ALA A 8 6.53 4.51 -0.02
C ALA A 8 5.47 3.58 0.63
N PRO A 9 4.54 4.11 1.47
CA PRO A 9 3.47 3.30 2.06
C PRO A 9 2.67 2.50 1.02
N GLU A 10 2.36 3.08 -0.13
CA GLU A 10 1.67 2.44 -1.25
C GLU A 10 2.52 1.29 -1.82
N THR A 11 3.82 1.53 -2.03
CA THR A 11 4.77 0.52 -2.52
C THR A 11 4.92 -0.65 -1.53
N SER A 12 4.68 -0.44 -0.23
CA SER A 12 4.75 -1.50 0.77
C SER A 12 3.74 -2.63 0.54
N HIS A 13 2.61 -2.35 -0.11
CA HIS A 13 1.63 -3.36 -0.52
C HIS A 13 2.21 -4.30 -1.59
N ALA A 14 2.97 -3.78 -2.55
CA ALA A 14 3.64 -4.59 -3.55
C ALA A 14 4.72 -5.49 -2.93
N VAL A 15 5.48 -4.97 -1.95
CA VAL A 15 6.46 -5.75 -1.18
C VAL A 15 5.77 -6.89 -0.43
N LYS A 16 4.62 -6.63 0.19
CA LYS A 16 3.84 -7.65 0.89
C LYS A 16 3.40 -8.77 -0.07
N CYS A 17 2.88 -8.44 -1.25
CA CYS A 17 2.54 -9.43 -2.26
C CYS A 17 3.75 -10.27 -2.72
N ALA A 18 4.90 -9.64 -2.92
CA ALA A 18 6.13 -10.35 -3.29
C ALA A 18 6.59 -11.34 -2.19
N ILE A 19 6.47 -10.96 -0.91
CA ILE A 19 6.74 -11.85 0.22
C ILE A 19 5.76 -13.03 0.24
N ASP A 20 4.48 -12.79 0.00
CA ASP A 20 3.47 -13.85 0.00
C ASP A 20 3.69 -14.86 -1.13
N GLU A 21 4.06 -14.40 -2.33
CA GLU A 21 4.42 -15.28 -3.44
C GLU A 21 5.70 -16.07 -3.13
N ALA A 22 6.70 -15.44 -2.51
CA ALA A 22 7.92 -16.14 -2.08
C ALA A 22 7.64 -17.22 -1.03
N LEU A 23 6.70 -16.96 -0.10
CA LEU A 23 6.25 -17.95 0.88
C LEU A 23 5.46 -19.09 0.22
N ALA A 24 4.68 -18.81 -0.84
CA ALA A 24 4.02 -19.83 -1.63
C ALA A 24 5.03 -20.73 -2.35
N CYS A 25 6.03 -20.14 -3.03
CA CYS A 25 7.12 -20.86 -3.69
C CYS A 25 7.89 -21.76 -2.70
N LYS A 26 8.15 -21.26 -1.48
CA LYS A 26 8.77 -22.06 -0.41
C LYS A 26 7.93 -23.29 -0.02
N LYS A 27 6.60 -23.19 -0.04
CA LYS A 27 5.69 -24.31 0.29
C LYS A 27 5.59 -25.32 -0.85
N THR A 28 5.60 -24.86 -2.09
CA THR A 28 5.48 -25.72 -3.28
C THR A 28 6.81 -26.31 -3.73
N GLY A 29 7.94 -25.71 -3.32
CA GLY A 29 9.28 -26.07 -3.78
C GLY A 29 9.60 -25.53 -5.17
N GLU A 30 8.81 -24.59 -5.69
CA GLU A 30 9.04 -23.96 -6.99
C GLU A 30 10.10 -22.86 -6.88
N ASP A 31 11.07 -22.85 -7.78
CA ASP A 31 12.05 -21.77 -7.92
C ASP A 31 11.55 -20.76 -8.95
N LYS A 32 11.12 -19.58 -8.49
CA LYS A 32 10.58 -18.49 -9.32
C LYS A 32 11.31 -17.19 -9.05
N THR A 33 11.59 -16.46 -10.12
CA THR A 33 11.97 -15.05 -10.04
C THR A 33 10.74 -14.18 -9.84
N ILE A 34 10.70 -13.42 -8.75
CA ILE A 34 9.60 -12.50 -8.43
C ILE A 34 10.09 -11.07 -8.68
N LEU A 35 9.45 -10.38 -9.62
CA LEU A 35 9.64 -8.95 -9.85
C LEU A 35 8.41 -8.20 -9.35
N PHE A 36 8.62 -7.13 -8.59
CA PHE A 36 7.55 -6.22 -8.19
C PHE A 36 7.93 -4.78 -8.54
N ASN A 37 6.92 -3.93 -8.73
CA ASN A 37 7.14 -2.53 -9.02
C ASN A 37 7.42 -1.76 -7.72
N CYS A 38 8.66 -1.26 -7.57
CA CYS A 38 9.00 -0.31 -6.52
C CYS A 38 8.64 1.11 -6.97
N SER A 39 7.36 1.46 -6.91
CA SER A 39 6.80 2.68 -7.50
C SER A 39 7.30 4.00 -6.89
N GLY A 40 7.82 3.98 -5.66
CA GLY A 40 8.28 5.20 -4.99
C GLY A 40 8.99 4.95 -3.66
N HIS A 41 9.73 5.96 -3.21
CA HIS A 41 10.44 5.97 -1.93
C HIS A 41 9.61 6.64 -0.82
N GLY A 42 9.81 6.24 0.43
CA GLY A 42 9.07 6.76 1.59
C GLY A 42 9.69 7.97 2.28
N ASN A 43 10.70 8.62 1.67
CA ASN A 43 11.44 9.72 2.29
C ASN A 43 10.55 10.89 2.74
N PHE A 44 9.44 11.14 2.05
CA PHE A 44 8.47 12.18 2.38
C PHE A 44 7.26 11.69 3.18
N ASP A 45 7.16 10.37 3.37
CA ASP A 45 6.05 9.69 4.06
C ASP A 45 6.43 9.27 5.49
N MET A 46 7.53 9.81 6.02
CA MET A 46 8.06 9.44 7.33
C MET A 46 7.05 9.72 8.46
N SER A 47 6.20 10.75 8.33
CA SER A 47 5.13 11.04 9.28
C SER A 47 4.04 9.96 9.28
N ALA A 48 3.68 9.43 8.12
CA ALA A 48 2.74 8.32 7.99
C ALA A 48 3.31 7.04 8.61
N TYR A 49 4.59 6.76 8.35
CA TYR A 49 5.29 5.64 8.99
C TYR A 49 5.36 5.78 10.51
N ASP A 50 5.69 6.97 11.02
CA ASP A 50 5.73 7.23 12.47
C ASP A 50 4.35 7.06 13.11
N ALA A 51 3.29 7.58 12.48
CA ALA A 51 1.92 7.39 12.95
C ALA A 51 1.52 5.91 12.98
N PHE A 52 1.87 5.14 11.94
CA PHE A 52 1.60 3.70 11.89
C PHE A 52 2.34 2.94 13.00
N TYR A 53 3.66 3.12 13.12
CA TYR A 53 4.46 2.44 14.14
C TYR A 53 4.12 2.90 15.57
N GLY A 54 3.68 4.15 15.73
CA GLY A 54 3.19 4.69 16.99
C GLY A 54 1.77 4.27 17.34
N GLY A 55 1.07 3.50 16.48
CA GLY A 55 -0.31 3.09 16.70
C GLY A 55 -1.32 4.25 16.69
N LYS A 56 -0.96 5.38 16.07
CA LYS A 56 -1.76 6.61 15.98
C LYS A 56 -2.52 6.73 14.66
N LEU A 57 -2.21 5.86 13.69
CA LEU A 57 -2.89 5.85 12.40
C LEU A 57 -4.32 5.33 12.61
N VAL A 58 -5.30 6.18 12.32
CA VAL A 58 -6.72 5.85 12.44
C VAL A 58 -7.22 5.41 11.08
N ASP A 59 -7.89 4.24 11.05
CA ASP A 59 -8.66 3.84 9.89
C ASP A 59 -9.92 4.71 9.83
N TYR A 60 -9.88 5.72 8.96
CA TYR A 60 -10.97 6.67 8.80
C TYR A 60 -11.82 6.28 7.60
N GLU A 61 -12.99 5.72 7.90
CA GLU A 61 -14.02 5.50 6.89
C GLU A 61 -14.66 6.84 6.53
N TYR A 62 -14.54 7.22 5.26
CA TYR A 62 -15.06 8.50 4.79
C TYR A 62 -16.60 8.47 4.78
N PRO A 63 -17.31 9.47 5.37
CA PRO A 63 -18.76 9.44 5.52
C PRO A 63 -19.51 9.27 4.19
N ASP A 64 -20.43 8.32 4.17
CA ASP A 64 -21.30 7.99 3.03
C ASP A 64 -22.02 9.22 2.46
N GLU A 65 -22.49 10.14 3.32
CA GLU A 65 -23.17 11.35 2.88
C GLU A 65 -22.26 12.23 2.00
N LEU A 66 -21.00 12.41 2.42
CA LEU A 66 -20.02 13.21 1.68
C LEU A 66 -19.61 12.54 0.36
N ILE A 67 -19.59 11.20 0.32
CA ILE A 67 -19.37 10.45 -0.92
C ILE A 67 -20.52 10.74 -1.91
N ARG A 68 -21.76 10.62 -1.46
CA ARG A 68 -22.95 10.86 -2.32
C ARG A 68 -23.00 12.29 -2.82
N GLU A 69 -22.68 13.26 -1.97
CA GLU A 69 -22.58 14.67 -2.35
C GLU A 69 -21.53 14.86 -3.47
N ALA A 70 -20.31 14.36 -3.27
CA ALA A 70 -19.23 14.45 -4.25
C ALA A 70 -19.61 13.81 -5.61
N ILE A 71 -20.26 12.65 -5.59
CA ILE A 71 -20.75 11.97 -6.80
C ILE A 71 -21.80 12.83 -7.52
N GLY A 72 -22.66 13.55 -6.78
CA GLY A 72 -23.66 14.46 -7.34
C GLY A 72 -23.08 15.60 -8.17
N HIS A 73 -21.82 15.99 -7.92
CA HIS A 73 -21.12 17.03 -8.68
C HIS A 73 -20.48 16.53 -9.98
N ILE A 74 -20.46 15.21 -10.23
CA ILE A 74 -19.86 14.66 -11.45
C ILE A 74 -20.76 15.01 -12.64
N PRO A 75 -20.23 15.71 -13.66
CA PRO A 75 -21.02 16.06 -14.83
C PRO A 75 -21.44 14.81 -15.59
N LYS A 76 -22.72 14.73 -15.97
CA LYS A 76 -23.21 13.67 -16.84
C LYS A 76 -22.73 13.92 -18.27
N ILE A 77 -21.92 13.01 -18.79
CA ILE A 77 -21.56 13.00 -20.21
C ILE A 77 -22.78 12.48 -20.98
N GLN A 78 -23.26 13.26 -21.97
CA GLN A 78 -24.31 12.85 -22.91
C GLN A 78 -23.74 12.01 -24.05
#